data_AF-A0A1X7P950-F1
#
_entry.id   AF-A0A1X7P950-F1
#
_cell.length_a   1.000
_cell.length_b   1.000
_cell.length_c   1.000
_cell.angle_alpha   90.00
_cell.angle_beta   90.00
_cell.angle_gamma   90.00
#
_symmetry.space_group_name_H-M   'P 1'
#
loop_
_entity.id
_entity.type
_entity.pdbx_description
1 polymer ?
#
loop_
_entity_poly.entity_id
_entity_poly.type
_entity_poly.pdbx_seq_one_letter_code
_entity_poly.pdbx_strand_id
1 'polypeptide(L)'
;MMDPLYRFLPWDHVSLGQRLRQAREATMGLLLVSPPDTEVSRIARETVAAMDRLRSEMDCHLQVTRPLRRDPRRMTRHIYGGLTHISGCLTNEDEREKDDFAGWELEE
;
A
#
# COMPACT_ATOMS: atom_id res chain seq x y z
N MET A 1 22.26 0.60 14.75
CA MET A 1 20.87 0.24 15.06
C MET A 1 20.01 1.07 14.12
N MET A 2 19.22 0.45 13.22
CA MET A 2 18.30 1.20 12.36
C MET A 2 17.24 1.85 13.26
N ASP A 3 16.95 3.13 13.02
CA ASP A 3 15.85 3.83 13.67
C ASP A 3 14.53 3.07 13.35
N PRO A 4 13.71 2.71 14.36
CA PRO A 4 12.44 1.99 14.16
C PRO A 4 11.52 2.63 13.11
N LEU A 5 11.62 3.95 12.90
CA LEU A 5 10.88 4.69 11.88
C LEU A 5 11.29 4.31 10.44
N TYR A 6 12.46 3.72 10.24
CA TYR A 6 12.95 3.30 8.91
C TYR A 6 12.91 1.79 8.72
N ARG A 7 12.13 1.08 9.54
CA ARG A 7 11.95 -0.37 9.44
C ARG A 7 11.38 -0.81 8.08
N PHE A 8 10.57 0.04 7.46
CA PHE A 8 9.99 -0.22 6.13
C PHE A 8 10.69 0.63 5.07
N LEU A 9 11.25 -0.05 4.07
CA LEU A 9 11.80 0.57 2.88
C LEU A 9 10.67 0.95 1.89
N PRO A 10 10.93 1.83 0.91
CA PRO A 10 9.94 2.20 -0.11
C PRO A 10 9.36 0.97 -0.82
N TRP A 11 10.21 -0.03 -1.10
CA TRP A 11 9.84 -1.30 -1.70
C TRP A 11 8.84 -2.10 -0.84
N ASP A 12 9.05 -2.10 0.48
CA ASP A 12 8.14 -2.77 1.42
C ASP A 12 6.77 -2.12 1.42
N HIS A 13 6.73 -0.79 1.33
CA HIS A 13 5.48 -0.04 1.26
C HIS A 13 4.68 -0.36 0.00
N VAL A 14 5.32 -0.42 -1.17
CA VAL A 14 4.64 -0.82 -2.42
C VAL A 14 4.06 -2.23 -2.30
N SER A 15 4.89 -3.18 -1.84
CA SER A 15 4.48 -4.58 -1.66
C SER A 15 3.33 -4.73 -0.65
N LEU A 16 3.39 -3.99 0.46
CA LEU A 16 2.37 -4.03 1.50
C LEU A 16 1.06 -3.36 1.03
N GLY A 17 1.15 -2.24 0.30
CA GLY A 17 -0.01 -1.56 -0.28
C GLY A 17 -0.80 -2.47 -1.22
N GLN A 18 -0.10 -3.15 -2.14
CA GLN A 18 -0.73 -4.14 -3.03
C GLN A 18 -1.40 -5.28 -2.27
N ARG A 19 -0.71 -5.87 -1.27
CA ARG A 19 -1.26 -6.98 -0.47
C ARG A 19 -2.49 -6.56 0.33
N LEU A 20 -2.48 -5.38 0.94
CA LEU A 20 -3.63 -4.85 1.66
C LEU A 20 -4.82 -4.61 0.73
N ARG A 21 -4.57 -4.09 -0.49
CA ARG A 21 -5.61 -3.91 -1.51
C ARG A 21 -6.25 -5.25 -1.90
N GLN A 22 -5.42 -6.25 -2.24
CA GLN A 22 -5.88 -7.59 -2.61
C GLN A 22 -6.67 -8.27 -1.48
N ALA A 23 -6.16 -8.20 -0.24
CA ALA A 23 -6.83 -8.77 0.93
C ALA A 23 -8.20 -8.09 1.19
N ARG A 24 -8.25 -6.77 1.02
CA ARG A 24 -9.49 -5.99 1.14
C ARG A 24 -10.49 -6.35 0.07
N GLU A 25 -10.07 -6.42 -1.20
CA GLU A 25 -10.93 -6.82 -2.31
C GLU A 25 -11.48 -8.24 -2.13
N ALA A 26 -10.64 -9.19 -1.74
CA ALA A 26 -11.07 -10.55 -1.44
C ALA A 26 -12.11 -10.59 -0.30
N THR A 27 -11.87 -9.84 0.78
CA THR A 27 -12.80 -9.77 1.93
C THR A 27 -14.12 -9.10 1.57
N MET A 28 -14.07 -8.04 0.76
CA MET A 28 -15.28 -7.41 0.20
C MET A 28 -16.04 -8.37 -0.72
N GLY A 29 -15.33 -9.18 -1.52
CA GLY A 29 -15.92 -10.25 -2.33
C GLY A 29 -16.67 -11.27 -1.48
N LEU A 30 -16.12 -11.67 -0.33
CA LEU A 30 -16.81 -12.54 0.63
C LEU A 30 -18.05 -11.86 1.23
N LEU A 31 -17.97 -10.57 1.56
CA LEU A 31 -19.10 -9.81 2.10
C LEU A 31 -20.26 -9.72 1.09
N LEU A 32 -19.95 -9.56 -0.21
CA LEU A 32 -20.95 -9.47 -1.27
C LEU A 32 -21.79 -10.74 -1.43
N VAL A 33 -21.22 -11.92 -1.13
CA VAL A 33 -21.91 -13.22 -1.28
C VAL A 33 -22.46 -13.76 0.04
N SER A 34 -22.10 -13.17 1.17
CA SER A 34 -22.53 -13.62 2.50
C SER A 34 -23.94 -13.10 2.82
N PRO A 35 -24.83 -13.91 3.43
CA PRO A 35 -26.12 -13.41 3.88
C PRO A 35 -25.95 -12.27 4.89
N PRO A 36 -26.79 -11.21 4.83
CA PRO A 36 -26.73 -10.10 5.77
C PRO A 36 -26.96 -10.60 7.20
N ASP A 37 -26.42 -9.85 8.16
CA ASP A 37 -26.58 -10.10 9.61
C ASP A 37 -26.12 -11.47 10.12
N THR A 38 -25.30 -12.17 9.33
CA THR A 38 -24.57 -13.35 9.78
C THR A 38 -23.28 -12.96 10.48
N GLU A 39 -22.79 -13.88 11.32
CA GLU A 39 -21.48 -13.74 11.97
C GLU A 39 -20.35 -13.58 10.96
N VAL A 40 -20.42 -14.28 9.82
CA VAL A 40 -19.46 -14.14 8.71
C VAL A 40 -19.48 -12.71 8.16
N SER A 41 -20.66 -12.15 7.90
CA SER A 41 -20.81 -10.77 7.43
C SER A 41 -20.30 -9.76 8.46
N ARG A 42 -20.49 -10.00 9.76
CA ARG A 42 -19.94 -9.15 10.84
C ARG A 42 -18.41 -9.17 10.84
N ILE A 43 -17.81 -10.37 10.85
CA ILE A 43 -16.35 -10.55 10.84
C ILE A 43 -15.72 -9.93 9.59
N ALA A 44 -16.34 -10.13 8.42
CA ALA A 44 -15.85 -9.55 7.17
C ALA A 44 -15.83 -8.01 7.21
N ARG A 45 -16.89 -7.37 7.73
CA ARG A 45 -16.94 -5.90 7.91
C ARG A 45 -15.86 -5.40 8.87
N GLU A 46 -15.67 -6.07 10.01
CA GLU A 46 -14.64 -5.73 10.98
C GLU A 46 -13.24 -5.88 10.41
N THR A 47 -13.03 -6.93 9.61
CA THR A 47 -11.76 -7.19 8.93
C THR A 47 -11.47 -6.09 7.91
N VAL A 48 -12.45 -5.68 7.09
CA VAL A 48 -12.31 -4.54 6.16
C VAL A 48 -11.97 -3.26 6.91
N ALA A 49 -12.67 -2.96 8.00
CA ALA A 49 -12.40 -1.76 8.80
C ALA A 49 -10.99 -1.78 9.42
N ALA A 50 -10.50 -2.93 9.89
CA ALA A 50 -9.15 -3.09 10.40
C ALA A 50 -8.09 -2.89 9.30
N MET A 51 -8.31 -3.45 8.11
CA MET A 51 -7.43 -3.23 6.95
C MET A 51 -7.40 -1.77 6.51
N ASP A 52 -8.55 -1.09 6.50
CA ASP A 52 -8.64 0.33 6.15
C ASP A 52 -7.87 1.21 7.14
N ARG A 53 -7.92 0.91 8.45
CA ARG A 53 -7.11 1.59 9.47
C ARG A 53 -5.62 1.33 9.28
N LEU A 54 -5.22 0.08 9.11
CA LEU A 54 -3.81 -0.28 8.88
C LEU A 54 -3.26 0.40 7.62
N ARG A 55 -4.06 0.45 6.55
CA ARG A 55 -3.71 1.17 5.32
C ARG A 55 -3.45 2.66 5.59
N SER A 56 -4.32 3.31 6.36
CA SER A 56 -4.13 4.72 6.74
C SER A 56 -2.90 4.95 7.62
N GLU A 57 -2.63 4.06 8.58
CA GLU A 57 -1.43 4.14 9.43
C GLU A 57 -0.15 3.99 8.61
N MET A 58 -0.12 3.05 7.67
CA MET A 58 1.03 2.83 6.80
C MET A 58 1.22 3.96 5.77
N ASP A 59 0.15 4.59 5.30
CA ASP A 59 0.22 5.79 4.48
C ASP A 59 0.84 6.95 5.26
N CYS A 60 0.37 7.22 6.47
CA CYS A 60 0.98 8.21 7.36
C CYS A 60 2.47 7.93 7.60
N HIS A 61 2.83 6.67 7.88
CA HIS A 61 4.23 6.26 8.04
C HIS A 61 5.06 6.58 6.79
N LEU A 62 4.56 6.23 5.60
CA LEU A 62 5.23 6.50 4.34
C LEU A 62 5.46 8.00 4.12
N GLN A 63 4.45 8.83 4.39
CA GLN A 63 4.53 10.29 4.22
C GLN A 63 5.52 10.94 5.19
N VAL A 64 5.65 10.42 6.42
CA VAL A 64 6.58 10.96 7.44
C VAL A 64 8.02 10.54 7.17
N THR A 65 8.23 9.35 6.62
CA THR A 65 9.57 8.73 6.52
C THR A 65 10.25 8.99 5.18
N ARG A 66 9.53 9.53 4.19
CA ARG A 66 10.06 9.72 2.83
C ARG A 66 10.21 11.20 2.45
N PRO A 67 11.43 11.65 2.10
CA PRO A 67 11.62 13.01 1.65
C PRO A 67 11.05 13.18 0.23
N LEU A 68 10.22 14.21 0.02
CA LEU A 68 9.57 14.51 -1.27
C LEU A 68 10.55 14.57 -2.47
N ARG A 69 11.81 14.98 -2.24
CA ARG A 69 12.85 15.03 -3.28
C ARG A 69 13.22 13.65 -3.87
N ARG A 70 12.95 12.58 -3.14
CA ARG A 70 13.19 11.18 -3.54
C ARG A 70 11.94 10.51 -4.11
N ASP A 71 10.85 11.26 -4.31
CA ASP A 71 9.62 10.81 -4.95
C ASP A 71 9.22 11.78 -6.09
N PRO A 72 10.03 11.91 -7.15
CA PRO A 72 9.77 12.87 -8.23
C PRO A 72 8.46 12.57 -8.98
N ARG A 73 8.03 11.31 -9.00
CA ARG A 73 6.80 10.83 -9.66
C ARG A 73 5.57 10.85 -8.76
N ARG A 74 5.71 11.27 -7.49
CA ARG A 74 4.63 11.34 -6.49
C ARG A 74 3.94 9.99 -6.26
N MET A 75 4.69 8.89 -6.39
CA MET A 75 4.21 7.52 -6.23
C MET A 75 3.63 7.26 -4.85
N THR A 76 4.14 7.94 -3.82
CA THR A 76 3.64 7.80 -2.44
C THR A 76 2.12 7.95 -2.31
N ARG A 77 1.49 8.77 -3.17
CA ARG A 77 0.04 9.02 -3.18
C ARG A 77 -0.80 7.84 -3.68
N HIS A 78 -0.18 6.89 -4.39
CA HIS A 78 -0.84 5.77 -5.07
C HIS A 78 -0.61 4.42 -4.37
N ILE A 79 0.35 4.34 -3.45
CA ILE A 79 0.74 3.09 -2.80
C ILE A 79 -0.38 2.57 -1.89
N TYR A 80 -0.88 3.42 -1.00
CA TYR A 80 -2.03 3.10 -0.13
C TYR A 80 -3.32 3.81 -0.57
N GLY A 81 -3.21 4.81 -1.44
CA GLY A 81 -4.34 5.56 -2.01
C GLY A 81 -4.79 5.05 -3.37
N GLY A 82 -6.05 5.32 -3.72
CA GLY A 82 -6.58 5.16 -5.08
C GLY A 82 -6.75 3.72 -5.59
N LEU A 83 -7.10 3.63 -6.88
CA LEU A 83 -7.28 2.39 -7.65
C LEU A 83 -6.12 2.12 -8.61
N THR A 84 -5.11 3.00 -8.65
CA THR A 84 -3.97 2.90 -9.57
C THR A 84 -3.21 1.61 -9.31
N HIS A 85 -3.07 0.80 -10.34
CA HIS A 85 -2.24 -0.40 -10.26
C HIS A 85 -0.77 0.00 -10.36
N ILE A 86 0.09 -0.75 -9.68
CA ILE A 86 1.53 -0.48 -9.65
C ILE A 86 2.20 -1.76 -10.11
N SER A 87 3.11 -1.68 -11.06
CA SER A 87 3.88 -2.83 -11.54
C SER A 87 5.37 -2.60 -11.41
N GLY A 88 6.12 -3.70 -11.35
CA GLY A 88 7.57 -3.65 -11.25
C GLY A 88 8.17 -3.39 -12.63
N CYS A 89 9.17 -2.52 -12.70
CA CYS A 89 9.94 -2.25 -13.91
C CYS A 89 11.45 -2.42 -13.66
N LEU A 90 12.20 -2.52 -14.76
CA LEU A 90 13.66 -2.56 -14.69
C LEU A 90 14.17 -1.16 -14.34
N THR A 91 15.14 -1.11 -13.42
CA THR A 91 15.77 0.14 -12.99
C THR A 91 17.25 -0.08 -12.71
N ASN A 92 18.06 0.95 -12.89
CA ASN A 92 19.49 0.96 -12.57
C ASN A 92 19.79 1.64 -11.22
N GLU A 93 21.04 1.59 -10.79
CA GLU A 93 21.48 2.16 -9.51
C GLU A 93 21.36 3.69 -9.47
N ASP A 94 21.76 4.38 -10.55
CA ASP A 94 21.68 5.84 -10.68
C ASP A 94 20.24 6.37 -10.55
N GLU A 95 19.25 5.61 -11.04
CA GLU A 95 17.83 5.92 -10.90
C GLU A 95 17.36 5.72 -9.46
N ARG A 96 17.75 4.61 -8.80
CA ARG A 96 17.46 4.35 -7.39
C ARG A 96 18.09 5.39 -6.46
N GLU A 97 19.18 6.03 -6.87
CA GLU A 97 19.78 7.15 -6.16
C GLU A 97 19.02 8.48 -6.30
N LYS A 98 18.06 8.57 -7.23
CA LYS A 98 17.28 9.79 -7.47
C LYS A 98 15.81 9.61 -7.10
N ASP A 99 15.32 8.38 -7.20
CA ASP A 99 13.93 8.01 -6.97
C ASP A 99 13.85 6.72 -6.14
N ASP A 100 13.28 6.84 -4.94
CA ASP A 100 13.05 5.73 -4.01
C ASP A 100 12.13 4.64 -4.61
N PHE A 101 11.37 4.99 -5.65
CA PHE A 101 10.41 4.11 -6.32
C PHE A 101 10.82 3.74 -7.74
N ALA A 102 12.07 3.98 -8.15
CA ALA A 102 12.52 3.81 -9.55
C ALA A 102 12.19 2.45 -10.18
N GLY A 103 12.09 1.38 -9.39
CA GLY A 103 11.73 0.03 -9.85
C GLY A 103 10.23 -0.24 -9.98
N TRP A 104 9.39 0.80 -9.95
CA TRP A 104 7.94 0.69 -10.01
C TRP A 104 7.35 1.68 -11.00
N GLU A 105 6.26 1.31 -11.66
CA GLU A 105 5.49 2.14 -12.59
C GLU A 105 4.01 2.16 -12.21
N LEU A 106 3.34 3.27 -12.50
CA LEU A 106 1.89 3.38 -12.38
C LEU A 106 1.26 2.87 -13.68
N GLU A 107 0.35 1.92 -13.57
CA GLU A 107 -0.46 1.44 -14.70
C GLU A 107 -1.80 2.19 -14.72
N GLU A 108 -2.19 2.66 -15.91
CA GLU A 108 -3.49 3.31 -16.17
C GLU A 108 -4.67 2.33 -16.11
#